data_AF-A0A9P1FZT5-F1
#
_entry.id   AF-A0A9P1FZT5-F1
#
_cell.length_a   1.000
_cell.length_b   1.000
_cell.length_c   1.000
_cell.angle_alpha   90.00
_cell.angle_beta   90.00
_cell.angle_gamma   90.00
#
_symmetry.space_group_name_H-M   'P 1'
#
loop_
_entity.id
_entity.type
_entity.pdbx_description
1 polymer ?
#
loop_
_entity_poly.entity_id
_entity_poly.type
_entity_poly.pdbx_seq_one_letter_code
_entity_poly.pdbx_strand_id
1 'polypeptide(L)'
;MCTVYTFLHHVITMFHFSDEVEVDEEGVSGKGCAAAKSGTAAPLGVESKGTVGETKSMSSRFFDCQGALPVQKRVTSTMQCGHCSAPDNGVENFETELSFPSSDKGVGTTVAQRNVQTAKSVICEVYRDLERRCHEERRQYEESGTQPSQQKLNFWSTYTNKARLQHFTSESVAFVQKNPECRTALLTGKQLRFLVLLQHLVSEDSLDVTRPERLRKHQDVFEGVLTDSISSQLVEDAHRCEFSIEGRSFSLQDVLQLEGQQEERKKRIAQFQSELVHALETYLLSFCARKGLSPGGSKRLMQAVTTQMSQAGLANIDRGSEASRYFVGSQGLDQRIAYNLSTMYVHDQEALKLSIVCMRTGFTQYLDKDELLHLAGVQYPRRCKPDSYLYQYATLCFTIGLIPSWFQAKPCSIWTRQPMGRIG
;
A
#
# COMPACT_ATOMS: atom_id res chain seq x y z
N MET A 1 13.26 -15.72 20.95
CA MET A 1 12.32 -14.77 20.31
C MET A 1 11.88 -15.42 19.00
N CYS A 2 10.57 -15.53 18.74
CA CYS A 2 10.09 -15.99 17.43
C CYS A 2 10.08 -14.79 16.49
N THR A 3 10.78 -14.89 15.36
CA THR A 3 10.75 -13.90 14.29
C THR A 3 9.84 -14.45 13.20
N VAL A 4 8.86 -13.65 12.80
CA VAL A 4 8.00 -13.97 11.66
C VAL A 4 8.75 -13.53 10.41
N TYR A 5 9.03 -14.47 9.52
CA TYR A 5 9.61 -14.17 8.22
C TYR A 5 8.52 -14.25 7.17
N THR A 6 8.30 -13.16 6.46
CA THR A 6 7.41 -13.15 5.31
C THR A 6 8.25 -13.30 4.05
N PHE A 7 7.89 -14.24 3.19
CA PHE A 7 8.47 -14.45 1.88
C PHE A 7 7.39 -14.22 0.82
N LEU A 8 7.72 -13.52 -0.25
CA LEU A 8 6.84 -13.34 -1.38
C LEU A 8 7.06 -14.48 -2.38
N HIS A 9 6.04 -15.31 -2.61
CA HIS A 9 6.21 -16.53 -3.42
C HIS A 9 5.87 -16.31 -4.90
N HIS A 10 4.78 -15.62 -5.21
CA HIS A 10 4.31 -15.34 -6.58
C HIS A 10 3.64 -13.97 -6.63
N VAL A 11 3.86 -13.24 -7.73
CA VAL A 11 3.23 -11.95 -8.00
C VAL A 11 2.80 -11.85 -9.44
N ILE A 12 1.57 -11.37 -9.66
CA ILE A 12 1.11 -10.94 -10.97
C ILE A 12 0.47 -9.57 -10.79
N THR A 13 1.01 -8.57 -11.48
CA THR A 13 0.32 -7.28 -11.67
C THR A 13 0.08 -7.12 -13.16
N MET A 14 -1.18 -6.98 -13.54
CA MET A 14 -1.59 -6.77 -14.93
C MET A 14 -2.42 -5.49 -15.02
N PHE A 15 -1.96 -4.60 -15.88
CA PHE A 15 -2.68 -3.40 -16.29
C PHE A 15 -3.15 -3.63 -17.71
N HIS A 16 -4.47 -3.68 -17.92
CA HIS A 16 -5.05 -3.78 -19.25
C HIS A 16 -5.94 -2.56 -19.49
N PHE A 17 -5.37 -1.58 -20.20
CA PHE A 17 -6.10 -0.45 -20.73
C PHE A 17 -6.29 -0.69 -22.22
N SER A 18 -7.52 -0.94 -22.63
CA SER A 18 -7.87 -0.86 -24.03
C SER A 18 -8.29 0.56 -24.32
N ASP A 19 -7.40 1.34 -24.94
CA ASP A 19 -7.75 2.70 -25.36
C ASP A 19 -8.81 2.61 -26.46
N GLU A 20 -9.82 3.48 -26.37
CA GLU A 20 -10.68 3.74 -27.52
C GLU A 20 -9.85 4.59 -28.49
N VAL A 21 -9.52 4.03 -29.65
CA VAL A 21 -9.02 4.84 -30.75
C VAL A 21 -10.20 5.69 -31.16
N GLU A 22 -10.21 6.96 -30.73
CA GLU A 22 -11.05 7.98 -31.35
C GLU A 22 -10.62 8.02 -32.82
N VAL A 23 -11.38 7.33 -33.67
CA VAL A 23 -11.33 7.56 -35.10
C VAL A 23 -11.90 8.96 -35.25
N ASP A 24 -11.03 9.93 -35.50
CA ASP A 24 -11.45 11.26 -35.90
C ASP A 24 -12.36 11.09 -37.14
N GLU A 25 -13.67 11.13 -36.93
CA GLU A 25 -14.64 11.29 -38.01
C GLU A 25 -14.52 12.73 -38.54
N GLU A 26 -13.40 13.00 -39.23
CA GLU A 26 -13.34 14.12 -40.15
C GLU A 26 -14.32 13.85 -41.30
N GLY A 27 -15.48 14.49 -41.22
CA GLY A 27 -16.14 15.01 -42.40
C GLY A 27 -17.52 14.45 -42.71
N VAL A 28 -18.55 14.94 -42.00
CA VAL A 28 -19.82 15.28 -42.67
C VAL A 28 -20.27 16.67 -42.22
N SER A 29 -19.90 17.65 -43.04
CA SER A 29 -20.51 18.98 -43.09
C SER A 29 -21.97 18.85 -43.54
N GLY A 30 -22.91 19.16 -42.65
CA GLY A 30 -24.35 19.12 -42.94
C GLY A 30 -25.09 20.23 -42.19
N LYS A 31 -25.27 21.37 -42.86
CA LYS A 31 -26.04 22.54 -42.44
C LYS A 31 -27.49 22.22 -42.07
N GLY A 32 -28.04 22.96 -41.09
CA GLY A 32 -29.34 23.62 -41.27
C GLY A 32 -30.36 23.56 -40.12
N CYS A 33 -30.70 24.76 -39.60
CA CYS A 33 -32.02 25.20 -39.12
C CYS A 33 -32.62 24.53 -37.85
N ALA A 34 -33.41 25.16 -36.97
CA ALA A 34 -33.84 26.53 -36.73
C ALA A 34 -34.54 26.53 -35.34
N ALA A 35 -34.75 27.74 -34.80
CA ALA A 35 -35.33 28.07 -33.50
C ALA A 35 -36.79 27.63 -33.25
N ALA A 36 -37.19 27.50 -31.97
CA ALA A 36 -38.44 28.09 -31.41
C ALA A 36 -38.61 27.88 -29.88
N LYS A 37 -38.86 29.01 -29.17
CA LYS A 37 -39.92 29.33 -28.18
C LYS A 37 -40.06 28.47 -26.89
N SER A 38 -39.85 28.98 -25.67
CA SER A 38 -40.58 30.01 -24.86
C SER A 38 -41.80 29.51 -24.07
N GLY A 39 -41.82 29.77 -22.75
CA GLY A 39 -42.99 29.76 -21.84
C GLY A 39 -42.95 28.62 -20.80
N THR A 40 -43.34 28.74 -19.53
CA THR A 40 -43.99 29.80 -18.74
C THR A 40 -43.86 29.42 -17.24
N ALA A 41 -44.08 30.38 -16.33
CA ALA A 41 -43.83 30.32 -14.89
C ALA A 41 -45.00 29.78 -14.01
N ALA A 42 -44.63 29.08 -12.91
CA ALA A 42 -45.10 29.11 -11.49
C ALA A 42 -46.62 28.97 -11.12
N PRO A 43 -47.05 28.93 -9.82
CA PRO A 43 -46.37 28.69 -8.52
C PRO A 43 -47.18 27.83 -7.46
N LEU A 44 -46.65 27.74 -6.22
CA LEU A 44 -47.27 27.38 -4.91
C LEU A 44 -47.64 25.90 -4.70
N GLY A 45 -47.38 25.22 -3.57
CA GLY A 45 -46.95 25.58 -2.21
C GLY A 45 -47.54 24.51 -1.28
N VAL A 46 -46.84 24.08 -0.23
CA VAL A 46 -47.41 23.58 1.06
C VAL A 46 -46.22 23.32 2.00
N GLU A 47 -46.27 24.00 3.14
CA GLU A 47 -45.41 23.83 4.29
C GLU A 47 -45.79 22.55 5.06
N SER A 48 -44.78 21.80 5.55
CA SER A 48 -44.98 20.91 6.69
C SER A 48 -43.74 20.96 7.59
N LYS A 49 -43.93 21.60 8.74
CA LYS A 49 -43.02 21.59 9.89
C LYS A 49 -42.88 20.16 10.42
N GLY A 50 -41.65 19.65 10.46
CA GLY A 50 -41.31 18.36 11.05
C GLY A 50 -40.03 18.49 11.87
N THR A 51 -40.18 18.20 13.15
CA THR A 51 -39.24 18.29 14.28
C THR A 51 -37.85 17.67 14.06
N VAL A 52 -36.85 18.38 14.59
CA VAL A 52 -35.44 18.01 14.71
C VAL A 52 -35.28 16.78 15.62
N GLY A 53 -34.78 15.68 15.04
CA GLY A 53 -34.22 14.54 15.76
C GLY A 53 -32.77 14.37 15.33
N GLU A 54 -31.82 14.67 16.22
CA GLU A 54 -30.40 14.47 16.01
C GLU A 54 -30.06 12.97 15.88
N THR A 55 -30.04 12.46 14.66
CA THR A 55 -29.37 11.19 14.35
C THR A 55 -27.95 11.49 13.92
N LYS A 56 -26.98 11.14 14.76
CA LYS A 56 -25.55 11.12 14.44
C LYS A 56 -25.32 10.19 13.25
N SER A 57 -25.21 10.79 12.08
CA SER A 57 -24.80 10.13 10.84
C SER A 57 -23.36 9.62 11.00
N MET A 58 -23.19 8.30 10.86
CA MET A 58 -21.89 7.66 10.68
C MET A 58 -21.31 8.11 9.34
N SER A 59 -20.52 9.17 9.41
CA SER A 59 -19.66 9.65 8.33
C SER A 59 -18.72 8.53 7.90
N SER A 60 -18.79 8.18 6.61
CA SER A 60 -17.83 7.35 5.92
C SER A 60 -16.45 8.02 5.97
N ARG A 61 -15.65 7.69 6.98
CA ARG A 61 -14.22 8.02 6.99
C ARG A 61 -13.51 7.05 6.08
N PHE A 62 -13.48 7.38 4.78
CA PHE A 62 -12.38 6.97 3.93
C PHE A 62 -11.09 7.50 4.58
N PHE A 63 -10.09 6.64 4.74
CA PHE A 63 -8.74 7.11 4.99
C PHE A 63 -8.26 7.85 3.75
N ASP A 64 -8.51 9.16 3.72
CA ASP A 64 -7.76 10.09 2.89
C ASP A 64 -6.30 10.06 3.37
N CYS A 65 -5.50 9.19 2.77
CA CYS A 65 -4.08 9.46 2.54
C CYS A 65 -3.89 10.40 1.33
N GLN A 66 -4.83 11.32 1.13
CA GLN A 66 -4.70 12.47 0.25
C GLN A 66 -4.72 13.71 1.14
N GLY A 67 -3.56 14.30 1.37
CA GLY A 67 -3.51 15.65 1.89
C GLY A 67 -4.29 16.56 0.94
N ALA A 68 -5.40 17.12 1.42
CA ALA A 68 -6.12 18.16 0.72
C ALA A 68 -5.16 19.35 0.52
N LEU A 69 -4.74 19.59 -0.73
CA LEU A 69 -4.06 20.83 -1.11
C LEU A 69 -5.10 21.96 -1.13
N PRO A 70 -4.96 23.03 -0.33
CA PRO A 70 -5.79 24.21 -0.53
C PRO A 70 -5.27 24.99 -1.74
N VAL A 71 -6.03 25.00 -2.83
CA VAL A 71 -5.87 25.99 -3.91
C VAL A 71 -6.44 27.32 -3.41
N GLN A 72 -5.59 28.17 -2.83
CA GLN A 72 -5.87 29.60 -2.70
C GLN A 72 -4.99 30.39 -3.65
N LYS A 73 -5.63 30.95 -4.69
CA LYS A 73 -5.06 32.03 -5.50
C LYS A 73 -4.87 33.25 -4.61
N ARG A 74 -3.62 33.60 -4.30
CA ARG A 74 -3.24 34.94 -3.87
C ARG A 74 -2.31 35.56 -4.90
N VAL A 75 -2.80 36.62 -5.51
CA VAL A 75 -2.01 37.60 -6.25
C VAL A 75 -1.25 38.41 -5.19
N THR A 76 0.08 38.35 -5.19
CA THR A 76 0.92 39.25 -4.39
C THR A 76 1.98 39.92 -5.25
N SER A 77 1.84 41.24 -5.25
CA SER A 77 2.76 42.32 -5.61
C SER A 77 4.25 41.97 -5.54
N THR A 78 4.95 42.25 -6.65
CA THR A 78 6.40 42.34 -6.77
C THR A 78 6.98 43.37 -5.80
N MET A 79 7.80 42.90 -4.85
CA MET A 79 8.81 43.73 -4.19
C MET A 79 10.19 43.24 -4.60
N GLN A 80 10.95 44.12 -5.26
CA GLN A 80 12.36 43.93 -5.60
C GLN A 80 13.19 43.99 -4.33
N CYS A 81 13.98 42.94 -4.09
CA CYS A 81 15.08 42.93 -3.13
C CYS A 81 16.37 42.74 -3.94
N GLY A 82 17.27 43.72 -3.83
CA GLY A 82 18.60 43.69 -4.43
C GLY A 82 19.59 42.90 -3.60
N HIS A 83 20.52 42.26 -4.32
CA HIS A 83 21.86 41.85 -3.87
C HIS A 83 21.94 40.90 -2.67
N CYS A 84 21.97 39.60 -2.96
CA CYS A 84 22.64 38.60 -2.13
C CYS A 84 23.46 37.68 -3.07
N SER A 85 24.78 37.86 -3.11
CA SER A 85 25.70 36.91 -3.74
C SER A 85 25.75 35.64 -2.90
N ALA A 86 25.36 34.50 -3.46
CA ALA A 86 25.54 33.20 -2.83
C ALA A 86 26.96 32.68 -3.13
N PRO A 87 27.66 32.06 -2.16
CA PRO A 87 28.88 31.32 -2.42
C PRO A 87 28.53 29.99 -3.10
N ASP A 88 29.40 29.62 -4.03
CA ASP A 88 29.41 28.39 -4.82
C ASP A 88 29.58 27.18 -3.88
N ASN A 89 28.46 26.58 -3.47
CA ASN A 89 28.47 25.34 -2.68
C ASN A 89 28.54 24.17 -3.65
N GLY A 90 29.77 23.69 -3.86
CA GLY A 90 30.05 22.44 -4.55
C GLY A 90 29.19 21.32 -3.99
N VAL A 91 28.34 20.76 -4.85
CA VAL A 91 27.65 19.50 -4.60
C VAL A 91 28.72 18.42 -4.59
N GLU A 92 29.15 18.00 -3.41
CA GLU A 92 29.94 16.78 -3.26
C GLU A 92 29.11 15.61 -3.80
N ASN A 93 29.46 15.16 -5.01
CA ASN A 93 28.99 13.93 -5.59
C ASN A 93 29.31 12.77 -4.63
N PHE A 94 28.30 12.29 -3.91
CA PHE A 94 28.31 10.97 -3.28
C PHE A 94 28.23 9.87 -4.35
N GLU A 95 29.21 9.84 -5.25
CA GLU A 95 29.56 8.65 -6.02
C GLU A 95 30.55 7.84 -5.18
N THR A 96 30.04 7.21 -4.11
CA THR A 96 30.80 6.16 -3.44
C THR A 96 30.72 4.92 -4.32
N GLU A 97 31.83 4.66 -5.01
CA GLU A 97 32.18 3.47 -5.79
C GLU A 97 31.38 2.20 -5.47
N LEU A 98 30.40 1.91 -6.34
CA LEU A 98 29.96 0.53 -6.63
C LEU A 98 30.54 0.16 -8.01
N SER A 99 31.86 0.10 -8.09
CA SER A 99 32.56 -0.42 -9.26
C SER A 99 32.35 -1.94 -9.34
N PHE A 100 31.41 -2.35 -10.20
CA PHE A 100 31.25 -3.75 -10.56
C PHE A 100 32.32 -4.10 -11.62
N PRO A 101 33.19 -5.09 -11.38
CA PRO A 101 34.21 -5.47 -12.34
C PRO A 101 33.53 -6.00 -13.61
N SER A 102 33.67 -5.24 -14.70
CA SER A 102 33.35 -5.71 -16.05
C SER A 102 34.52 -6.59 -16.50
N SER A 103 34.36 -7.90 -16.34
CA SER A 103 35.28 -8.89 -16.92
C SER A 103 34.56 -9.62 -18.05
N ASP A 104 34.86 -9.16 -19.26
CA ASP A 104 34.60 -9.85 -20.51
C ASP A 104 35.37 -11.19 -20.55
N LYS A 105 34.61 -12.29 -20.65
CA LYS A 105 34.72 -13.32 -21.71
C LYS A 105 33.96 -14.60 -21.31
N GLY A 106 32.79 -14.79 -21.90
CA GLY A 106 32.35 -16.11 -22.39
C GLY A 106 31.74 -17.12 -21.41
N VAL A 107 31.34 -16.74 -20.20
CA VAL A 107 30.51 -17.61 -19.34
C VAL A 107 29.11 -17.02 -19.29
N GLY A 108 28.14 -17.73 -19.87
CA GLY A 108 26.74 -17.28 -19.92
C GLY A 108 26.25 -16.91 -18.52
N THR A 109 25.97 -15.62 -18.31
CA THR A 109 25.40 -15.15 -17.04
C THR A 109 24.09 -15.86 -16.78
N THR A 110 23.99 -16.53 -15.64
CA THR A 110 22.78 -17.27 -15.28
C THR A 110 21.62 -16.28 -15.08
N VAL A 111 20.37 -16.75 -15.23
CA VAL A 111 19.16 -15.94 -14.97
C VAL A 111 19.24 -15.27 -13.59
N ALA A 112 19.67 -16.02 -12.58
CA ALA A 112 19.87 -15.52 -11.22
C ALA A 112 20.89 -14.36 -11.16
N GLN A 113 22.03 -14.48 -11.85
CA GLN A 113 23.04 -13.41 -11.89
C GLN A 113 22.52 -12.14 -12.56
N ARG A 114 21.78 -12.28 -13.68
CA ARG A 114 21.17 -11.15 -14.38
C ARG A 114 20.15 -10.44 -13.50
N ASN A 115 19.24 -11.19 -12.88
CA ASN A 115 18.25 -10.63 -11.96
C ASN A 115 18.91 -9.92 -10.78
N VAL A 116 19.96 -10.49 -10.17
CA VAL A 116 20.69 -9.83 -9.08
C VAL A 116 21.36 -8.54 -9.54
N GLN A 117 21.92 -8.51 -10.75
CA GLN A 117 22.52 -7.29 -11.31
C GLN A 117 21.46 -6.19 -11.53
N THR A 118 20.36 -6.51 -12.19
CA THR A 118 19.25 -5.56 -12.39
C THR A 118 18.65 -5.13 -11.06
N ALA A 119 18.46 -6.05 -10.12
CA ALA A 119 17.89 -5.78 -8.82
C ALA A 119 18.72 -4.77 -8.01
N LYS A 120 20.06 -4.78 -8.10
CA LYS A 120 20.88 -3.79 -7.40
C LYS A 120 20.51 -2.35 -7.78
N SER A 121 20.35 -2.07 -9.08
CA SER A 121 19.91 -0.76 -9.55
C SER A 121 18.51 -0.41 -9.04
N VAL A 122 17.58 -1.36 -9.18
CA VAL A 122 16.18 -1.20 -8.74
C VAL A 122 16.09 -0.96 -7.22
N ILE A 123 16.85 -1.69 -6.41
CA ILE A 123 16.88 -1.56 -4.96
C ILE A 123 17.37 -0.16 -4.58
N CYS A 124 18.44 0.33 -5.21
CA CYS A 124 18.94 1.68 -4.98
C CYS A 124 17.88 2.75 -5.33
N GLU A 125 17.17 2.57 -6.44
CA GLU A 125 16.09 3.48 -6.87
C GLU A 125 14.92 3.47 -5.87
N VAL A 126 14.44 2.29 -5.46
CA VAL A 126 13.34 2.13 -4.49
C VAL A 126 13.63 2.88 -3.20
N TYR A 127 14.82 2.69 -2.61
CA TYR A 127 15.15 3.33 -1.34
C TYR A 127 15.43 4.82 -1.48
N ARG A 128 16.01 5.26 -2.60
CA ARG A 128 16.16 6.68 -2.92
C ARG A 128 14.81 7.37 -3.05
N ASP A 129 13.84 6.72 -3.68
CA ASP A 129 12.49 7.23 -3.83
C ASP A 129 11.75 7.33 -2.50
N LEU A 130 11.88 6.34 -1.63
CA LEU A 130 11.29 6.38 -0.28
C LEU A 130 11.89 7.50 0.57
N GLU A 131 13.22 7.68 0.51
CA GLU A 131 13.92 8.78 1.17
C GLU A 131 13.46 10.14 0.63
N ARG A 132 13.43 10.30 -0.70
CA ARG A 132 12.98 11.54 -1.35
C ARG A 132 11.57 11.92 -0.92
N ARG A 133 10.61 10.99 -0.96
CA ARG A 133 9.22 11.23 -0.52
C ARG A 133 9.15 11.67 0.95
N CYS A 134 9.96 11.10 1.83
CA CYS A 134 10.00 11.53 3.24
C CYS A 134 10.51 12.96 3.40
N HIS A 135 11.51 13.37 2.62
CA HIS A 135 12.00 14.74 2.63
C HIS A 135 10.99 15.73 2.04
N GLU A 136 10.35 15.39 0.93
CA GLU A 136 9.30 16.21 0.29
C GLU A 136 8.12 16.43 1.24
N GLU A 137 7.62 15.36 1.84
CA GLU A 137 6.50 15.44 2.77
C GLU A 137 6.87 16.21 4.04
N ARG A 138 8.07 16.01 4.59
CA ARG A 138 8.55 16.80 5.72
C ARG A 138 8.58 18.29 5.40
N ARG A 139 9.04 18.66 4.20
CA ARG A 139 9.02 20.06 3.73
C ARG A 139 7.59 20.60 3.66
N GLN A 140 6.63 19.82 3.18
CA GLN A 140 5.20 20.23 3.15
C GLN A 140 4.64 20.48 4.56
N TYR A 141 5.01 19.67 5.56
CA TYR A 141 4.65 19.93 6.96
C TYR A 141 5.28 21.23 7.49
N GLU A 142 6.56 21.48 7.17
CA GLU A 142 7.27 22.70 7.54
C GLU A 142 6.64 23.95 6.88
N GLU A 143 6.33 23.89 5.58
CA GLU A 143 5.68 24.96 4.82
C GLU A 143 4.25 25.23 5.29
N SER A 144 3.49 24.20 5.67
CA SER A 144 2.13 24.33 6.18
C SER A 144 2.06 24.77 7.65
N GLY A 145 3.18 24.75 8.38
CA GLY A 145 3.22 25.03 9.82
C GLY A 145 2.50 23.97 10.67
N THR A 146 2.16 22.82 10.10
CA THR A 146 1.50 21.73 10.83
C THR A 146 2.53 20.82 11.50
N GLN A 147 2.24 20.35 12.71
CA GLN A 147 3.11 19.41 13.41
C GLN A 147 2.79 17.96 12.98
N PRO A 148 3.80 17.17 12.57
CA PRO A 148 3.60 15.76 12.27
C PRO A 148 3.33 14.95 13.54
N SER A 149 2.56 13.85 13.40
CA SER A 149 2.37 12.90 14.50
C SER A 149 3.66 12.14 14.83
N GLN A 150 3.73 11.54 16.02
CA GLN A 150 4.90 10.73 16.41
C GLN A 150 5.14 9.55 15.47
N GLN A 151 4.07 8.90 15.02
CA GLN A 151 4.10 7.79 14.05
C GLN A 151 4.71 8.26 12.73
N LYS A 152 4.36 9.47 12.29
CA LYS A 152 4.90 10.07 11.07
C LYS A 152 6.39 10.36 11.18
N LEU A 153 6.83 10.91 12.33
CA LEU A 153 8.24 11.11 12.63
C LEU A 153 9.01 9.77 12.65
N ASN A 154 8.44 8.72 13.27
CA ASN A 154 9.02 7.38 13.28
C ASN A 154 9.17 6.81 11.86
N PHE A 155 8.16 7.01 11.01
CA PHE A 155 8.20 6.64 9.60
C PHE A 155 9.32 7.37 8.86
N TRP A 156 9.39 8.71 8.94
CA TRP A 156 10.47 9.49 8.30
C TRP A 156 11.86 9.09 8.81
N SER A 157 12.02 8.84 10.11
CA SER A 157 13.30 8.41 10.70
C SER A 157 13.78 7.05 10.16
N THR A 158 12.87 6.25 9.62
CA THR A 158 13.22 4.96 8.99
C THR A 158 13.95 5.19 7.67
N TYR A 159 13.44 6.12 6.86
CA TYR A 159 13.88 6.30 5.48
C TYR A 159 14.82 7.49 5.27
N THR A 160 15.07 8.29 6.29
CA THR A 160 16.10 9.36 6.26
C THR A 160 17.40 8.95 6.97
N ASN A 161 17.43 7.76 7.60
CA ASN A 161 18.63 7.24 8.25
C ASN A 161 19.44 6.38 7.26
N LYS A 162 20.62 6.88 6.86
CA LYS A 162 21.49 6.22 5.86
C LYS A 162 21.94 4.81 6.27
N ALA A 163 22.27 4.58 7.55
CA ALA A 163 22.68 3.26 8.01
C ALA A 163 21.54 2.24 7.92
N ARG A 164 20.30 2.66 8.21
CA ARG A 164 19.11 1.81 8.02
C ARG A 164 18.87 1.51 6.54
N LEU A 165 18.98 2.50 5.66
CA LEU A 165 18.83 2.29 4.21
C LEU A 165 19.86 1.30 3.65
N GLN A 166 21.13 1.38 4.10
CA GLN A 166 22.17 0.41 3.73
C GLN A 166 21.83 -1.01 4.20
N HIS A 167 21.28 -1.14 5.41
CA HIS A 167 20.80 -2.41 5.94
C HIS A 167 19.66 -2.98 5.08
N PHE A 168 18.62 -2.19 4.81
CA PHE A 168 17.49 -2.60 3.97
C PHE A 168 17.91 -2.96 2.54
N THR A 169 18.88 -2.23 1.97
CA THR A 169 19.50 -2.54 0.68
C THR A 169 20.14 -3.93 0.71
N SER A 170 20.91 -4.23 1.75
CA SER A 170 21.57 -5.52 1.92
C SER A 170 20.58 -6.67 2.09
N GLU A 171 19.52 -6.46 2.88
CA GLU A 171 18.44 -7.43 3.07
C GLU A 171 17.67 -7.70 1.76
N SER A 172 17.37 -6.65 0.99
CA SER A 172 16.70 -6.78 -0.30
C SER A 172 17.55 -7.53 -1.33
N VAL A 173 18.87 -7.30 -1.36
CA VAL A 173 19.79 -8.08 -2.22
C VAL A 173 19.78 -9.55 -1.80
N ALA A 174 19.87 -9.83 -0.48
CA ALA A 174 19.84 -11.20 0.03
C ALA A 174 18.51 -11.89 -0.26
N PHE A 175 17.39 -11.17 -0.19
CA PHE A 175 16.07 -11.66 -0.59
C PHE A 175 16.06 -12.07 -2.07
N VAL A 176 16.49 -11.20 -2.98
CA VAL A 176 16.52 -11.50 -4.42
C VAL A 176 17.40 -12.71 -4.72
N GLN A 177 18.53 -12.85 -4.05
CA GLN A 177 19.43 -14.01 -4.21
C GLN A 177 18.80 -15.34 -3.77
N LYS A 178 17.96 -15.31 -2.73
CA LYS A 178 17.37 -16.51 -2.11
C LYS A 178 16.00 -16.87 -2.69
N ASN A 179 15.27 -15.89 -3.22
CA ASN A 179 13.93 -16.09 -3.74
C ASN A 179 13.94 -17.05 -4.95
N PRO A 180 13.16 -18.16 -4.94
CA PRO A 180 13.08 -19.09 -6.06
C PRO A 180 12.64 -18.45 -7.39
N GLU A 181 11.71 -17.49 -7.37
CA GLU A 181 11.21 -16.80 -8.56
C GLU A 181 12.33 -16.01 -9.26
N CYS A 182 13.13 -15.28 -8.46
CA CYS A 182 14.29 -14.54 -8.94
C CYS A 182 15.42 -15.43 -9.48
N ARG A 183 15.43 -16.74 -9.17
CA ARG A 183 16.44 -17.67 -9.69
C ARG A 183 16.01 -18.41 -10.96
N THR A 184 14.71 -18.56 -11.15
CA THR A 184 14.14 -19.45 -12.17
C THR A 184 13.60 -18.70 -13.38
N ALA A 185 13.06 -17.48 -13.19
CA ALA A 185 12.50 -16.66 -14.26
C ALA A 185 13.31 -15.38 -14.45
N LEU A 186 13.48 -14.92 -15.70
CA LEU A 186 14.06 -13.60 -15.96
C LEU A 186 13.00 -12.53 -15.66
N LEU A 187 13.30 -11.64 -14.72
CA LEU A 187 12.35 -10.64 -14.25
C LEU A 187 12.69 -9.26 -14.83
N THR A 188 11.65 -8.52 -15.19
CA THR A 188 11.79 -7.12 -15.59
C THR A 188 12.12 -6.23 -14.39
N GLY A 189 12.67 -5.05 -14.63
CA GLY A 189 12.93 -4.06 -13.57
C GLY A 189 11.67 -3.71 -12.77
N LYS A 190 10.50 -3.61 -13.43
CA LYS A 190 9.21 -3.36 -12.79
C LYS A 190 8.77 -4.51 -11.87
N GLN A 191 8.92 -5.75 -12.30
CA GLN A 191 8.62 -6.92 -11.47
C GLN A 191 9.56 -7.00 -10.26
N LEU A 192 10.87 -6.80 -10.46
CA LEU A 192 11.84 -6.74 -9.37
C LEU A 192 11.51 -5.61 -8.39
N ARG A 193 11.12 -4.44 -8.90
CA ARG A 193 10.72 -3.29 -8.10
C ARG A 193 9.51 -3.63 -7.22
N PHE A 194 8.49 -4.26 -7.80
CA PHE A 194 7.33 -4.73 -7.05
C PHE A 194 7.75 -5.67 -5.93
N LEU A 195 8.50 -6.73 -6.27
CA LEU A 195 8.89 -7.78 -5.33
C LEU A 195 9.69 -7.21 -4.16
N VAL A 196 10.70 -6.38 -4.45
CA VAL A 196 11.56 -5.74 -3.45
C VAL A 196 10.74 -4.81 -2.56
N LEU A 197 9.94 -3.92 -3.14
CA LEU A 197 9.19 -2.94 -2.35
C LEU A 197 8.11 -3.63 -1.50
N LEU A 198 7.36 -4.58 -2.06
CA LEU A 198 6.33 -5.29 -1.31
C LEU A 198 6.95 -6.10 -0.17
N GLN A 199 8.03 -6.84 -0.44
CA GLN A 199 8.76 -7.57 0.61
C GLN A 199 9.19 -6.63 1.73
N HIS A 200 9.76 -5.47 1.40
CA HIS A 200 10.22 -4.48 2.38
C HIS A 200 9.06 -3.94 3.23
N LEU A 201 7.96 -3.51 2.60
CA LEU A 201 6.81 -2.93 3.31
C LEU A 201 6.14 -3.94 4.23
N VAL A 202 5.89 -5.16 3.74
CA VAL A 202 5.30 -6.25 4.54
C VAL A 202 6.21 -6.61 5.73
N SER A 203 7.53 -6.61 5.52
CA SER A 203 8.48 -6.88 6.60
C SER A 203 8.45 -5.77 7.66
N GLU A 204 8.42 -4.51 7.24
CA GLU A 204 8.36 -3.38 8.17
C GLU A 204 7.06 -3.35 8.97
N ASP A 205 5.90 -3.64 8.35
CA ASP A 205 4.61 -3.74 9.03
C ASP A 205 4.62 -4.88 10.07
N SER A 206 5.13 -6.05 9.66
CA SER A 206 5.23 -7.23 10.54
C SER A 206 6.13 -6.94 11.75
N LEU A 207 7.21 -6.18 11.55
CA LEU A 207 8.10 -5.76 12.63
C LEU A 207 7.47 -4.67 13.50
N ASP A 208 6.65 -3.77 12.96
CA ASP A 208 6.06 -2.65 13.68
C ASP A 208 5.21 -3.09 14.88
N VAL A 209 4.45 -4.18 14.71
CA VAL A 209 3.66 -4.81 15.77
C VAL A 209 4.50 -5.18 17.00
N THR A 210 5.77 -5.55 16.77
CA THR A 210 6.71 -5.94 17.84
C THR A 210 7.41 -4.77 18.50
N ARG A 211 7.31 -3.56 17.93
CA ARG A 211 7.96 -2.36 18.46
C ARG A 211 7.22 -1.83 19.69
N PRO A 212 7.94 -1.23 20.65
CA PRO A 212 7.32 -0.42 21.69
C PRO A 212 6.44 0.66 21.06
N GLU A 213 5.30 0.96 21.68
CA GLU A 213 4.27 1.86 21.16
C GLU A 213 4.84 3.21 20.67
N ARG A 214 5.73 3.84 21.44
CA ARG A 214 6.38 5.12 21.08
C ARG A 214 7.23 5.07 19.81
N LEU A 215 7.64 3.87 19.38
CA LEU A 215 8.47 3.63 18.18
C LEU A 215 7.66 3.05 17.02
N ARG A 216 6.36 2.81 17.20
CA ARG A 216 5.48 2.32 16.14
C ARG A 216 5.26 3.38 15.08
N LYS A 217 5.07 2.90 13.85
CA LYS A 217 4.74 3.69 12.66
C LYS A 217 3.25 3.66 12.38
N HIS A 218 2.56 2.64 12.87
CA HIS A 218 1.13 2.46 12.71
C HIS A 218 0.45 2.54 14.08
N GLN A 219 -0.77 3.05 14.08
CA GLN A 219 -1.64 3.07 15.26
C GLN A 219 -2.74 2.02 15.08
N ASP A 220 -2.31 0.79 14.82
CA ASP A 220 -3.23 -0.32 14.58
C ASP A 220 -3.95 -0.70 15.87
N VAL A 221 -5.26 -0.83 15.76
CA VAL A 221 -6.12 -1.38 16.81
C VAL A 221 -6.40 -2.84 16.48
N PHE A 222 -6.38 -3.67 17.51
CA PHE A 222 -6.62 -5.11 17.41
C PHE A 222 -7.75 -5.51 18.34
N GLU A 223 -8.59 -6.39 17.86
CA GLU A 223 -9.74 -6.99 18.55
C GLU A 223 -9.77 -8.49 18.31
N GLY A 224 -10.75 -9.19 18.86
CA GLY A 224 -10.91 -10.63 18.67
C GLY A 224 -11.83 -11.22 19.71
N VAL A 225 -12.31 -12.43 19.46
CA VAL A 225 -13.12 -13.17 20.41
C VAL A 225 -12.21 -13.97 21.36
N LEU A 226 -11.09 -14.47 20.84
CA LEU A 226 -10.18 -15.36 21.55
C LEU A 226 -8.87 -14.69 21.97
N THR A 227 -8.35 -13.72 21.21
CA THR A 227 -6.93 -13.30 21.34
C THR A 227 -6.61 -11.79 21.26
N ASP A 228 -7.59 -10.92 21.02
CA ASP A 228 -7.38 -9.47 20.76
C ASP A 228 -6.22 -9.21 19.77
N SER A 229 -6.19 -9.98 18.68
CA SER A 229 -5.06 -10.05 17.74
C SER A 229 -5.47 -9.93 16.27
N ILE A 230 -6.75 -9.70 15.99
CA ILE A 230 -7.28 -9.45 14.66
C ILE A 230 -7.34 -7.93 14.42
N SER A 231 -6.79 -7.45 13.31
CA SER A 231 -6.86 -6.04 12.94
C SER A 231 -8.32 -5.55 12.90
N SER A 232 -8.66 -4.50 13.66
CA SER A 232 -10.03 -3.93 13.65
C SER A 232 -10.42 -3.41 12.27
N GLN A 233 -9.46 -2.86 11.50
CA GLN A 233 -9.72 -2.42 10.12
C GLN A 233 -10.14 -3.58 9.20
N LEU A 234 -9.54 -4.77 9.37
CA LEU A 234 -9.96 -5.96 8.64
C LEU A 234 -11.42 -6.29 8.96
N VAL A 235 -11.83 -6.21 10.22
CA VAL A 235 -13.20 -6.51 10.63
C VAL A 235 -14.18 -5.47 10.08
N GLU A 236 -13.87 -4.19 10.19
CA GLU A 236 -14.68 -3.08 9.66
C GLU A 236 -14.94 -3.24 8.15
N ASP A 237 -13.92 -3.61 7.37
CA ASP A 237 -14.00 -3.75 5.92
C ASP A 237 -14.38 -5.15 5.42
N ALA A 238 -14.56 -6.12 6.33
CA ALA A 238 -14.82 -7.51 5.96
C ALA A 238 -16.03 -7.66 5.01
N HIS A 239 -17.09 -6.88 5.22
CA HIS A 239 -18.30 -6.92 4.40
C HIS A 239 -18.08 -6.50 2.93
N ARG A 240 -16.92 -5.93 2.60
CA ARG A 240 -16.53 -5.47 1.24
C ARG A 240 -15.61 -6.45 0.53
N CYS A 241 -15.21 -7.53 1.19
CA CYS A 241 -14.20 -8.45 0.71
C CYS A 241 -14.74 -9.88 0.68
N GLU A 242 -14.10 -10.71 -0.13
CA GLU A 242 -14.27 -12.16 -0.13
C GLU A 242 -13.14 -12.80 0.66
N PHE A 243 -13.45 -13.80 1.48
CA PHE A 243 -12.44 -14.54 2.23
C PHE A 243 -12.56 -16.03 1.95
N SER A 244 -11.42 -16.71 1.91
CA SER A 244 -11.32 -18.17 1.92
C SER A 244 -10.31 -18.57 2.98
N ILE A 245 -10.75 -19.25 4.04
CA ILE A 245 -9.89 -19.72 5.13
C ILE A 245 -9.91 -21.25 5.13
N GLU A 246 -8.79 -21.88 4.79
CA GLU A 246 -8.67 -23.35 4.68
C GLU A 246 -9.78 -23.96 3.80
N GLY A 247 -10.09 -23.32 2.67
CA GLY A 247 -11.13 -23.75 1.73
C GLY A 247 -12.57 -23.39 2.14
N ARG A 248 -12.80 -22.79 3.32
CA ARG A 248 -14.11 -22.25 3.71
C ARG A 248 -14.26 -20.82 3.19
N SER A 249 -15.28 -20.58 2.37
CA SER A 249 -15.55 -19.27 1.77
C SER A 249 -16.51 -18.43 2.62
N PHE A 250 -16.22 -17.13 2.71
CA PHE A 250 -17.05 -16.11 3.36
C PHE A 250 -17.20 -14.93 2.38
N SER A 251 -18.43 -14.61 1.99
CA SER A 251 -18.74 -13.44 1.17
C SER A 251 -20.10 -12.88 1.58
N LEU A 252 -20.20 -11.55 1.61
CA LEU A 252 -21.47 -10.84 1.87
C LEU A 252 -22.02 -10.14 0.62
N GLN A 253 -21.38 -10.29 -0.55
CA GLN A 253 -21.75 -9.56 -1.77
C GLN A 253 -23.22 -9.80 -2.17
N ASP A 254 -23.73 -11.02 -1.99
CA ASP A 254 -25.11 -11.38 -2.36
C ASP A 254 -26.16 -10.81 -1.38
N VAL A 255 -25.77 -10.54 -0.13
CA VAL A 255 -26.70 -10.13 0.94
C VAL A 255 -27.00 -8.62 0.88
N LEU A 256 -26.14 -7.83 0.26
CA LEU A 256 -26.26 -6.37 0.21
C LEU A 256 -27.30 -5.85 -0.80
N GLN A 257 -27.90 -6.73 -1.61
CA GLN A 257 -28.94 -6.37 -2.59
C GLN A 257 -30.35 -6.24 -1.98
N LEU A 258 -30.51 -6.51 -0.68
CA LEU A 258 -31.79 -6.36 0.01
C LEU A 258 -32.08 -4.89 0.33
N GLU A 259 -32.86 -4.23 -0.52
CA GLU A 259 -33.34 -2.87 -0.30
C GLU A 259 -34.39 -2.83 0.84
N GLY A 260 -34.29 -1.82 1.72
CA GLY A 260 -35.38 -1.45 2.64
C GLY A 260 -35.23 -1.80 4.13
N GLN A 261 -34.21 -2.55 4.58
CA GLN A 261 -34.04 -2.89 6.00
C GLN A 261 -32.62 -2.65 6.52
N GLN A 262 -32.30 -1.39 6.82
CA GLN A 262 -30.97 -0.98 7.28
C GLN A 262 -30.53 -1.70 8.57
N GLU A 263 -31.43 -1.92 9.52
CA GLU A 263 -31.11 -2.61 10.77
C GLU A 263 -30.86 -4.11 10.57
N GLU A 264 -31.62 -4.77 9.70
CA GLU A 264 -31.36 -6.16 9.35
C GLU A 264 -30.01 -6.30 8.64
N ARG A 265 -29.68 -5.37 7.72
CA ARG A 265 -28.37 -5.32 7.07
C ARG A 265 -27.24 -5.18 8.09
N LYS A 266 -27.35 -4.26 9.05
CA LYS A 266 -26.35 -4.10 10.13
C LYS A 266 -26.18 -5.38 10.94
N LYS A 267 -27.29 -6.03 11.31
CA LYS A 267 -27.27 -7.30 12.06
C LYS A 267 -26.56 -8.41 11.28
N ARG A 268 -26.85 -8.54 9.98
CA ARG A 268 -26.20 -9.52 9.09
C ARG A 268 -24.70 -9.24 8.92
N ILE A 269 -24.31 -7.97 8.77
CA ILE A 269 -22.89 -7.56 8.73
C ILE A 269 -22.19 -7.97 10.02
N ALA A 270 -22.77 -7.64 11.19
CA ALA A 270 -22.18 -7.97 12.49
C ALA A 270 -22.06 -9.49 12.70
N GLN A 271 -23.08 -10.26 12.29
CA GLN A 271 -23.04 -11.72 12.34
C GLN A 271 -21.93 -12.27 11.44
N PHE A 272 -21.85 -11.80 10.19
CA PHE A 272 -20.79 -12.18 9.25
C PHE A 272 -19.39 -11.88 9.79
N GLN A 273 -19.18 -10.68 10.35
CA GLN A 273 -17.93 -10.28 10.98
C GLN A 273 -17.54 -11.22 12.13
N SER A 274 -18.49 -11.54 13.01
CA SER A 274 -18.28 -12.46 14.13
C SER A 274 -17.89 -13.86 13.66
N GLU A 275 -18.62 -14.41 12.68
CA GLU A 275 -18.34 -15.73 12.11
C GLU A 275 -16.97 -15.79 11.44
N LEU A 276 -16.60 -14.75 10.67
CA LEU A 276 -15.29 -14.62 10.03
C LEU A 276 -14.16 -14.54 11.05
N VAL A 277 -14.28 -13.65 12.05
CA VAL A 277 -13.27 -13.46 13.10
C VAL A 277 -13.04 -14.77 13.86
N HIS A 278 -14.13 -15.45 14.24
CA HIS A 278 -14.02 -16.73 14.95
C HIS A 278 -13.33 -17.82 14.11
N ALA A 279 -13.69 -17.93 12.83
CA ALA A 279 -13.05 -18.89 11.92
C ALA A 279 -11.56 -18.58 11.73
N LEU A 280 -11.21 -17.30 11.56
CA LEU A 280 -9.84 -16.83 11.37
C LEU A 280 -8.98 -17.07 12.62
N GLU A 281 -9.47 -16.70 13.80
CA GLU A 281 -8.76 -16.95 15.07
C GLU A 281 -8.55 -18.45 15.30
N THR A 282 -9.59 -19.26 15.13
CA THR A 282 -9.51 -20.72 15.32
C THR A 282 -8.46 -21.34 14.38
N TYR A 283 -8.47 -20.95 13.11
CA TYR A 283 -7.52 -21.44 12.12
C TYR A 283 -6.08 -21.03 12.46
N LEU A 284 -5.84 -19.75 12.74
CA LEU A 284 -4.51 -19.25 13.07
C LEU A 284 -3.98 -19.81 14.39
N LEU A 285 -4.82 -19.94 15.42
CA LEU A 285 -4.43 -20.56 16.69
C LEU A 285 -4.07 -22.03 16.53
N SER A 286 -4.82 -22.77 15.72
CA SER A 286 -4.51 -24.15 15.39
C SER A 286 -3.15 -24.27 14.70
N PHE A 287 -2.85 -23.39 13.73
CA PHE A 287 -1.51 -23.31 13.12
C PHE A 287 -0.43 -22.98 14.16
N CYS A 288 -0.65 -21.97 15.00
CA CYS A 288 0.31 -21.58 16.03
C CYS A 288 0.61 -22.72 17.02
N ALA A 289 -0.42 -23.48 17.41
CA ALA A 289 -0.29 -24.62 18.32
C ALA A 289 0.55 -25.74 17.70
N ARG A 290 0.29 -26.11 16.43
CA ARG A 290 1.12 -27.08 15.69
C ARG A 290 2.58 -26.64 15.59
N LYS A 291 2.81 -25.34 15.56
CA LYS A 291 4.14 -24.72 15.48
C LYS A 291 4.80 -24.48 16.84
N GLY A 292 4.13 -24.83 17.94
CA GLY A 292 4.67 -24.65 19.29
C GLY A 292 4.95 -23.19 19.63
N LEU A 293 4.20 -22.24 19.06
CA LEU A 293 4.39 -20.83 19.37
C LEU A 293 3.91 -20.53 20.79
N SER A 294 4.65 -19.66 21.48
CA SER A 294 4.20 -19.09 22.76
C SER A 294 3.00 -18.16 22.55
N PRO A 295 2.18 -17.88 23.58
CA PRO A 295 1.02 -16.98 23.44
C PRO A 295 1.36 -15.62 22.81
N GLY A 296 2.49 -15.02 23.23
CA GLY A 296 2.96 -13.77 22.63
C GLY A 296 3.46 -13.91 21.20
N GLY A 297 4.01 -15.08 20.82
CA GLY A 297 4.37 -15.40 19.44
C GLY A 297 3.14 -15.56 18.55
N SER A 298 2.13 -16.29 19.01
CA SER A 298 0.85 -16.48 18.33
C SER A 298 0.17 -15.15 18.08
N LYS A 299 0.07 -14.29 19.11
CA LYS A 299 -0.48 -12.93 18.99
C LYS A 299 0.21 -12.13 17.89
N ARG A 300 1.56 -12.07 17.89
CA ARG A 300 2.31 -11.32 16.88
C ARG A 300 2.11 -11.85 15.46
N LEU A 301 2.08 -13.17 15.29
CA LEU A 301 1.82 -13.77 13.97
C LEU A 301 0.41 -13.41 13.48
N MET A 302 -0.60 -13.54 14.34
CA MET A 302 -1.98 -13.20 14.00
C MET A 302 -2.13 -11.72 13.64
N GLN A 303 -1.51 -10.84 14.40
CA GLN A 303 -1.48 -9.40 14.10
C GLN A 303 -0.79 -9.13 12.76
N ALA A 304 0.37 -9.72 12.50
CA ALA A 304 1.07 -9.55 11.23
C ALA A 304 0.24 -10.04 10.03
N VAL A 305 -0.36 -11.23 10.12
CA VAL A 305 -1.21 -11.78 9.05
C VAL A 305 -2.44 -10.91 8.82
N THR A 306 -3.15 -10.53 9.89
CA THR A 306 -4.41 -9.77 9.77
C THR A 306 -4.20 -8.32 9.34
N THR A 307 -3.06 -7.70 9.67
CA THR A 307 -2.66 -6.41 9.09
C THR A 307 -2.44 -6.53 7.57
N GLN A 308 -1.86 -7.63 7.08
CA GLN A 308 -1.73 -7.84 5.63
C GLN A 308 -3.06 -8.22 4.94
N MET A 309 -4.07 -8.65 5.71
CA MET A 309 -5.44 -8.84 5.21
C MET A 309 -6.30 -7.57 5.31
N SER A 310 -5.77 -6.46 5.85
CA SER A 310 -6.49 -5.19 5.96
C SER A 310 -6.14 -4.23 4.83
N GLN A 311 -6.67 -3.00 4.89
CA GLN A 311 -6.29 -1.92 3.96
C GLN A 311 -4.78 -1.66 3.94
N ALA A 312 -4.04 -1.95 5.02
CA ALA A 312 -2.59 -1.79 5.05
C ALA A 312 -1.90 -2.72 4.04
N GLY A 313 -2.29 -4.00 4.00
CA GLY A 313 -1.79 -4.95 3.01
C GLY A 313 -2.11 -4.55 1.57
N LEU A 314 -3.34 -4.11 1.31
CA LEU A 314 -3.73 -3.59 -0.01
C LEU A 314 -2.92 -2.34 -0.41
N ALA A 315 -2.71 -1.41 0.53
CA ALA A 315 -1.91 -0.22 0.28
C ALA A 315 -0.45 -0.58 -0.05
N ASN A 316 0.10 -1.64 0.53
CA ASN A 316 1.43 -2.13 0.19
C ASN A 316 1.48 -2.72 -1.23
N ILE A 317 0.45 -3.45 -1.64
CA ILE A 317 0.31 -3.96 -3.01
C ILE A 317 0.17 -2.80 -4.01
N ASP A 318 -0.66 -1.80 -3.71
CA ASP A 318 -0.84 -0.59 -4.52
C ASP A 318 0.48 0.18 -4.70
N ARG A 319 1.24 0.35 -3.62
CA ARG A 319 2.55 1.01 -3.64
C ARG A 319 3.60 0.20 -4.41
N GLY A 320 3.59 -1.13 -4.25
CA GLY A 320 4.51 -2.04 -4.94
C GLY A 320 4.28 -2.08 -6.45
N SER A 321 3.01 -2.09 -6.86
CA SER A 321 2.56 -2.18 -8.27
C SER A 321 2.54 -0.85 -8.99
N GLU A 322 2.67 0.25 -8.26
CA GLU A 322 2.41 1.59 -8.79
C GLU A 322 0.97 1.73 -9.30
N ALA A 323 0.03 0.87 -8.88
CA ALA A 323 -1.38 1.00 -9.26
C ALA A 323 -1.97 2.31 -8.72
N SER A 324 -1.43 2.83 -7.60
CA SER A 324 -1.78 4.16 -7.08
C SER A 324 -1.42 5.32 -8.01
N ARG A 325 -0.67 5.06 -9.09
CA ARG A 325 -0.37 6.05 -10.13
C ARG A 325 -1.56 6.26 -11.06
N TYR A 326 -2.51 5.32 -11.10
CA TYR A 326 -3.71 5.41 -11.92
C TYR A 326 -4.94 5.72 -11.05
N PHE A 327 -5.58 6.85 -11.31
CA PHE A 327 -6.89 7.19 -10.76
C PHE A 327 -7.96 6.76 -11.75
N VAL A 328 -8.85 5.86 -11.35
CA VAL A 328 -9.97 5.39 -12.20
C VAL A 328 -11.26 6.12 -11.82
N GLY A 329 -12.08 6.43 -12.82
CA GLY A 329 -13.39 7.05 -12.60
C GLY A 329 -14.30 6.13 -11.76
N SER A 330 -15.06 6.71 -10.83
CA SER A 330 -15.94 5.97 -9.93
C SER A 330 -17.24 5.49 -10.57
N GLN A 331 -17.64 6.10 -11.69
CA GLN A 331 -18.87 5.73 -12.38
C GLN A 331 -18.73 4.34 -13.00
N GLY A 332 -19.49 3.37 -12.48
CA GLY A 332 -19.45 1.98 -12.93
C GLY A 332 -18.30 1.14 -12.36
N LEU A 333 -17.47 1.71 -11.46
CA LEU A 333 -16.36 1.00 -10.85
C LEU A 333 -16.84 -0.17 -9.98
N ASP A 334 -16.53 -1.40 -10.39
CA ASP A 334 -16.62 -2.59 -9.54
C ASP A 334 -15.23 -2.94 -9.02
N GLN A 335 -15.08 -2.96 -7.69
CA GLN A 335 -13.84 -3.33 -7.02
C GLN A 335 -14.07 -4.61 -6.23
N ARG A 336 -13.32 -5.64 -6.57
CA ARG A 336 -13.33 -6.94 -5.90
C ARG A 336 -12.02 -7.17 -5.18
N ILE A 337 -12.11 -7.45 -3.89
CA ILE A 337 -10.98 -7.81 -3.04
C ILE A 337 -11.24 -9.21 -2.52
N ALA A 338 -10.29 -10.11 -2.72
CA ALA A 338 -10.35 -11.47 -2.20
C ALA A 338 -9.07 -11.86 -1.44
N TYR A 339 -9.25 -12.45 -0.27
CA TYR A 339 -8.19 -12.99 0.55
C TYR A 339 -8.32 -14.51 0.65
N ASN A 340 -7.24 -15.24 0.38
CA ASN A 340 -7.17 -16.67 0.60
C ASN A 340 -6.06 -16.99 1.59
N LEU A 341 -6.43 -17.48 2.77
CA LEU A 341 -5.52 -17.92 3.81
C LEU A 341 -5.55 -19.45 3.91
N SER A 342 -4.41 -20.08 3.71
CA SER A 342 -4.23 -21.54 3.73
C SER A 342 -2.84 -21.90 4.25
N THR A 343 -2.54 -23.20 4.35
CA THR A 343 -1.18 -23.68 4.63
C THR A 343 -0.49 -24.13 3.35
N MET A 344 0.84 -24.04 3.32
CA MET A 344 1.68 -24.61 2.27
C MET A 344 2.98 -25.17 2.87
N TYR A 345 3.73 -25.97 2.12
CA TYR A 345 5.04 -26.46 2.55
C TYR A 345 6.16 -25.73 1.80
N VAL A 346 7.11 -25.18 2.55
CA VAL A 346 8.33 -24.56 2.03
C VAL A 346 9.53 -25.24 2.67
N HIS A 347 10.35 -25.94 1.88
CA HIS A 347 11.50 -26.71 2.37
C HIS A 347 11.13 -27.66 3.53
N ASP A 348 10.08 -28.47 3.32
CA ASP A 348 9.52 -29.42 4.31
C ASP A 348 8.98 -28.80 5.60
N GLN A 349 8.85 -27.47 5.65
CA GLN A 349 8.24 -26.75 6.76
C GLN A 349 6.88 -26.21 6.35
N GLU A 350 5.85 -26.55 7.12
CA GLU A 350 4.52 -25.95 6.97
C GLU A 350 4.61 -24.42 7.23
N ALA A 351 3.98 -23.64 6.38
CA ALA A 351 3.97 -22.18 6.40
C ALA A 351 2.55 -21.68 6.13
N LEU A 352 2.23 -20.46 6.57
CA LEU A 352 0.96 -19.82 6.21
C LEU A 352 1.10 -19.14 4.86
N LYS A 353 0.16 -19.42 3.96
CA LYS A 353 0.03 -18.79 2.66
C LYS A 353 -1.15 -17.83 2.69
N LEU A 354 -0.90 -16.55 2.46
CA LEU A 354 -1.92 -15.52 2.24
C LEU A 354 -1.84 -15.06 0.80
N SER A 355 -2.87 -15.34 0.01
CA SER A 355 -3.03 -14.79 -1.34
C SER A 355 -3.99 -13.61 -1.27
N ILE A 356 -3.61 -12.50 -1.89
CA ILE A 356 -4.39 -11.26 -1.94
C ILE A 356 -4.66 -10.95 -3.41
N VAL A 357 -5.92 -10.78 -3.74
CA VAL A 357 -6.39 -10.37 -5.07
C VAL A 357 -7.11 -9.02 -4.92
N CYS A 358 -6.76 -8.06 -5.75
CA CYS A 358 -7.49 -6.81 -5.92
C CYS A 358 -7.74 -6.61 -7.41
N MET A 359 -9.01 -6.45 -7.78
CA MET A 359 -9.43 -6.25 -9.17
C MET A 359 -10.36 -5.06 -9.25
N ARG A 360 -10.07 -4.12 -10.15
CA ARG A 360 -10.93 -2.97 -10.46
C ARG A 360 -11.40 -3.10 -11.91
N THR A 361 -12.70 -2.99 -12.15
CA THR A 361 -13.34 -3.14 -13.47
C THR A 361 -14.47 -2.14 -13.65
N GLY A 362 -15.02 -2.04 -14.87
CA GLY A 362 -16.20 -1.24 -15.17
C GLY A 362 -15.97 0.27 -15.20
N PHE A 363 -14.74 0.73 -14.94
CA PHE A 363 -14.35 2.11 -15.16
C PHE A 363 -14.15 2.37 -16.66
N THR A 364 -14.64 3.50 -17.13
CA THR A 364 -14.50 3.94 -18.54
C THR A 364 -13.51 5.10 -18.69
N GLN A 365 -12.94 5.55 -17.58
CA GLN A 365 -11.98 6.66 -17.56
C GLN A 365 -10.86 6.41 -16.55
N TYR A 366 -9.65 6.86 -16.88
CA TYR A 366 -8.51 6.85 -15.96
C TYR A 366 -7.60 8.08 -16.13
N LEU A 367 -6.78 8.36 -15.12
CA LEU A 367 -5.81 9.45 -15.12
C LEU A 367 -4.48 8.97 -14.51
N ASP A 368 -3.36 9.23 -15.20
CA ASP A 368 -2.03 8.99 -14.67
C ASP A 368 -1.58 10.16 -13.77
N LYS A 369 -1.06 9.85 -12.59
CA LYS A 369 -0.56 10.82 -11.62
C LYS A 369 0.57 11.68 -12.18
N ASP A 370 1.46 11.12 -12.99
CA ASP A 370 2.58 11.88 -13.55
C ASP A 370 2.05 12.93 -14.56
N GLU A 371 1.00 12.58 -15.31
CA GLU A 371 0.31 13.51 -16.23
C GLU A 371 -0.39 14.64 -15.47
N LEU A 372 -1.00 14.33 -14.33
CA LEU A 372 -1.63 15.32 -13.45
C LEU A 372 -0.60 16.33 -12.88
N LEU A 373 0.64 15.90 -12.63
CA LEU A 373 1.69 16.75 -12.06
C LEU A 373 2.43 17.60 -13.10
N HIS A 374 2.57 17.12 -14.34
CA HIS A 374 3.40 17.78 -15.35
C HIS A 374 2.70 18.85 -16.19
N LEU A 375 1.36 18.96 -16.13
CA LEU A 375 0.61 19.84 -17.03
C LEU A 375 -0.27 20.83 -16.26
N ALA A 376 0.19 22.08 -16.20
CA ALA A 376 -0.52 23.23 -15.63
C ALA A 376 -1.73 23.71 -16.47
N GLY A 377 -2.48 22.79 -17.09
CA GLY A 377 -3.58 23.14 -17.99
C GLY A 377 -4.39 21.92 -18.46
N VAL A 378 -5.54 21.72 -17.81
CA VAL A 378 -6.72 20.95 -18.24
C VAL A 378 -6.43 19.74 -19.15
N GLN A 379 -6.09 18.60 -18.55
CA GLN A 379 -6.32 17.31 -19.20
C GLN A 379 -7.59 16.67 -18.65
N TYR A 380 -8.37 16.12 -19.58
CA TYR A 380 -9.53 15.31 -19.27
C TYR A 380 -9.08 13.88 -18.95
N PRO A 381 -9.80 13.16 -18.08
CA PRO A 381 -9.58 11.74 -17.90
C PRO A 381 -9.56 11.01 -19.25
N ARG A 382 -8.57 10.13 -19.45
CA ARG A 382 -8.48 9.30 -20.66
C ARG A 382 -9.62 8.32 -20.67
N ARG A 383 -10.30 8.17 -21.81
CA ARG A 383 -11.32 7.14 -21.97
C ARG A 383 -10.69 5.78 -22.22
N CYS A 384 -11.30 4.74 -21.69
CA CYS A 384 -10.91 3.35 -21.93
C CYS A 384 -12.16 2.50 -22.14
N LYS A 385 -12.00 1.35 -22.78
CA LYS A 385 -13.09 0.42 -23.03
C LYS A 385 -13.65 -0.14 -21.71
N PRO A 386 -14.96 -0.48 -21.64
CA PRO A 386 -15.59 -1.03 -20.44
C PRO A 386 -15.00 -2.34 -19.92
N ASP A 387 -14.27 -3.09 -20.76
CA ASP A 387 -13.56 -4.32 -20.40
C ASP A 387 -12.14 -4.08 -19.85
N SER A 388 -11.73 -2.82 -19.69
CA SER A 388 -10.47 -2.46 -19.05
C SER A 388 -10.47 -2.85 -17.58
N TYR A 389 -9.30 -3.28 -17.09
CA TYR A 389 -9.17 -3.73 -15.71
C TYR A 389 -7.80 -3.43 -15.12
N LEU A 390 -7.81 -3.21 -13.80
CA LEU A 390 -6.61 -3.21 -12.97
C LEU A 390 -6.63 -4.48 -12.14
N TYR A 391 -5.60 -5.31 -12.29
CA TYR A 391 -5.48 -6.57 -11.58
C TYR A 391 -4.17 -6.64 -10.82
N GLN A 392 -4.28 -6.88 -9.52
CA GLN A 392 -3.14 -7.03 -8.62
C GLN A 392 -3.29 -8.33 -7.85
N TYR A 393 -2.21 -9.11 -7.82
CA TYR A 393 -2.14 -10.36 -7.11
C TYR A 393 -0.80 -10.52 -6.42
N ALA A 394 -0.84 -10.87 -5.14
CA ALA A 394 0.33 -11.19 -4.35
C ALA A 394 0.09 -12.42 -3.47
N THR A 395 1.11 -13.28 -3.35
CA THR A 395 1.12 -14.37 -2.37
C THR A 395 2.21 -14.16 -1.33
N LEU A 396 1.79 -13.85 -0.11
CA LEU A 396 2.64 -13.75 1.07
C LEU A 396 2.74 -15.12 1.75
N CYS A 397 3.94 -15.50 2.13
CA CYS A 397 4.24 -16.75 2.83
C CYS A 397 4.85 -16.42 4.20
N PHE A 398 4.13 -16.67 5.28
CA PHE A 398 4.64 -16.49 6.64
C PHE A 398 5.24 -17.79 7.14
N THR A 399 6.54 -17.76 7.42
CA THR A 399 7.30 -18.88 7.98
C THR A 399 7.70 -18.59 9.41
N ILE A 400 7.67 -19.63 10.23
CA ILE A 400 8.16 -19.58 11.61
C ILE A 400 9.53 -20.26 11.61
N GLY A 401 10.57 -19.48 11.80
CA GLY A 401 11.95 -19.98 11.87
C GLY A 401 12.65 -19.53 13.14
N LEU A 402 13.57 -20.37 13.62
CA LEU A 402 14.70 -19.87 14.40
C LEU A 402 15.44 -18.87 13.50
N ILE A 403 15.74 -17.68 14.03
CA ILE A 403 16.55 -16.68 13.33
C ILE A 403 17.77 -17.42 12.78
N PRO A 404 17.92 -17.55 11.45
CA PRO A 404 19.11 -18.17 10.91
C PRO A 404 20.31 -17.45 11.51
N SER A 405 21.32 -18.16 12.01
CA SER A 405 22.43 -17.54 12.75
C SER A 405 23.11 -16.38 12.01
N TRP A 406 23.03 -16.35 10.67
CA TRP A 406 23.50 -15.26 9.82
C TRP A 406 22.62 -13.99 9.82
N PHE A 407 21.40 -14.06 10.35
CA PHE A 407 20.49 -12.94 10.62
C PHE A 407 20.65 -12.38 12.05
N GLN A 408 21.49 -12.99 12.90
CA GLN A 408 21.97 -12.31 14.10
C GLN A 408 22.97 -11.22 13.65
N ALA A 409 22.46 -10.16 13.02
CA ALA A 409 23.14 -8.89 13.05
C ALA A 409 23.44 -8.62 14.54
N LYS A 410 24.72 -8.48 14.89
CA LYS A 410 25.12 -8.00 16.22
C LYS A 410 24.17 -6.86 16.55
N PRO A 411 23.45 -6.88 17.68
CA PRO A 411 22.54 -5.81 18.03
C PRO A 411 23.34 -4.53 17.84
N CYS A 412 22.91 -3.71 16.87
CA CYS A 412 23.53 -2.42 16.62
C CYS A 412 23.37 -1.71 17.96
N SER A 413 24.43 -1.66 18.74
CA SER A 413 24.42 -1.20 20.11
C SER A 413 23.85 0.20 20.06
N ILE A 414 22.60 0.32 20.48
CA ILE A 414 21.98 1.61 20.74
C ILE A 414 22.94 2.26 21.73
N TRP A 415 23.59 3.31 21.26
CA TRP A 415 24.46 4.17 22.02
C TRP A 415 23.72 4.57 23.31
N THR A 416 24.05 3.91 24.42
CA THR A 416 23.85 4.49 25.73
C THR A 416 24.71 5.75 25.74
N ARG A 417 24.06 6.92 25.86
CA ARG A 417 24.75 8.19 26.11
C ARG A 417 25.81 7.96 27.18
N GLN A 418 27.08 8.15 26.84
CA GLN A 418 28.09 8.43 27.85
C GLN A 418 27.63 9.68 28.62
N PRO A 419 27.55 9.64 29.97
CA PRO A 419 27.40 10.87 30.72
C PRO A 419 28.66 11.70 30.48
N MET A 420 28.49 12.90 29.92
CA MET A 420 29.56 13.89 29.90
C MET A 420 29.98 14.14 31.35
N GLY A 421 31.21 13.73 31.67
CA GLY A 421 31.87 14.09 32.91
C GLY A 421 31.94 15.60 33.02
N ARG A 422 31.61 16.12 34.21
CA ARG A 422 31.94 17.50 34.59
C ARG A 422 33.46 17.62 34.56
N ILE A 423 33.95 18.53 33.73
CA ILE A 423 35.28 19.09 33.90
C ILE A 423 35.16 20.12 35.03
N GLY A 424 35.96 19.93 36.08
CA GLY A 424 36.18 20.89 37.15
C GLY A 424 37.19 21.96 36.75
#